data_AF-A0A933EW92-F1
#
_entry.id   AF-A0A933EW92-F1
#
_cell.length_a   1.000
_cell.length_b   1.000
_cell.length_c   1.000
_cell.angle_alpha   90.00
_cell.angle_beta   90.00
_cell.angle_gamma   90.00
#
_symmetry.space_group_name_H-M   'P 1'
#
loop_
_entity.id
_entity.type
_entity.pdbx_description
1 polymer ?
#
loop_
_entity_poly.entity_id
_entity_poly.type
_entity_poly.pdbx_seq_one_letter_code
_entity_poly.pdbx_strand_id
1 'polypeptide(L)'
;MSLSQRVQQRFPQWVIGTHQYRGDETALLKRDGLVEVCTWLRDDPGMAFNFLMDVSCVDYLTFGHTQASVPSLQTPSPLPYFMKPKPVTETWQRGEGEEHRFEAVYHLYVASSPRR
;
A
#
# COMPACT_ATOMS: atom_id res chain seq x y z
N MET A 1 15.36 13.10 6.79
CA MET A 1 14.07 12.50 7.20
C MET A 1 13.36 12.00 5.97
N SER A 2 12.91 10.74 6.03
CA SER A 2 12.15 10.06 4.97
C SER A 2 10.74 10.67 4.82
N LEU A 3 10.06 10.38 3.71
CA LEU A 3 8.69 10.85 3.47
C LEU A 3 7.74 10.40 4.60
N SER A 4 7.77 9.09 4.87
CA SER A 4 7.01 8.41 5.93
C SER A 4 7.16 9.09 7.29
N GLN A 5 8.39 9.43 7.69
CA GLN A 5 8.67 10.11 8.96
C GLN A 5 8.06 11.51 9.01
N ARG A 6 8.14 12.28 7.93
CA ARG A 6 7.61 13.65 7.90
C ARG A 6 6.09 13.68 7.93
N VAL A 7 5.44 12.79 7.17
CA VAL A 7 3.98 12.64 7.19
C VAL A 7 3.52 12.23 8.59
N GLN A 8 4.19 11.25 9.22
CA GLN A 8 3.84 10.80 10.56
C GLN A 8 4.05 11.87 11.64
N GLN A 9 5.08 12.70 11.54
CA GLN A 9 5.30 13.82 12.46
C GLN A 9 4.28 14.95 12.26
N ARG A 10 3.90 15.24 11.01
CA ARG A 10 3.01 16.37 10.69
C ARG A 10 1.55 16.05 10.91
N PHE A 11 1.14 14.81 10.60
CA PHE A 11 -0.26 14.35 10.60
C PHE A 11 -0.46 13.05 11.38
N PRO A 12 0.00 12.93 12.64
CA PRO A 12 -0.10 11.69 13.40
C PRO A 12 -1.55 11.22 13.58
N GLN A 13 -2.53 12.12 13.58
CA GLN A 13 -3.95 11.80 13.71
C GLN A 13 -4.53 11.09 12.47
N TRP A 14 -3.91 11.32 11.31
CA TRP A 14 -4.36 10.78 10.02
C TRP A 14 -3.59 9.53 9.61
N VAL A 15 -2.38 9.31 10.12
CA VAL A 15 -1.55 8.15 9.76
C VAL A 15 -2.00 6.90 10.50
N ILE A 16 -2.33 5.85 9.76
CA ILE A 16 -2.60 4.49 10.28
C ILE A 16 -1.29 3.71 10.38
N GLY A 17 -0.42 3.84 9.39
CA GLY A 17 0.86 3.16 9.35
C GLY A 17 1.75 3.69 8.24
N THR A 18 3.03 3.35 8.29
CA THR A 18 3.99 3.63 7.23
C THR A 18 4.82 2.41 6.95
N HIS A 19 5.21 2.22 5.69
CA HIS A 19 6.13 1.16 5.33
C HIS A 19 7.00 1.59 4.16
N GLN A 20 8.12 0.89 3.98
CA GLN A 20 9.02 1.07 2.87
C GLN A 20 9.28 -0.29 2.24
N TYR A 21 9.09 -0.39 0.93
CA TYR A 21 9.30 -1.64 0.22
C TYR A 21 9.91 -1.36 -1.15
N ARG A 22 11.02 -2.05 -1.46
CA ARG A 22 11.75 -1.95 -2.75
C ARG A 22 12.09 -0.51 -3.19
N GLY A 23 12.31 0.39 -2.22
CA GLY A 23 12.65 1.79 -2.49
C GLY A 23 11.46 2.73 -2.52
N ASP A 24 10.24 2.21 -2.46
CA ASP A 24 9.02 3.01 -2.39
C ASP A 24 8.61 3.23 -0.93
N GLU A 25 8.30 4.48 -0.59
CA GLU A 25 7.73 4.86 0.70
C GLU A 25 6.22 5.00 0.60
N THR A 26 5.49 4.33 1.48
CA THR A 26 4.03 4.40 1.52
C THR A 26 3.54 4.81 2.91
N ALA A 27 2.62 5.77 2.93
CA ALA A 27 1.90 6.18 4.14
C ALA A 27 0.43 5.78 4.01
N LEU A 28 -0.05 4.96 4.94
CA LEU A 28 -1.45 4.59 5.05
C LEU A 28 -2.18 5.67 5.86
N LEU A 29 -3.24 6.22 5.28
CA LEU A 29 -3.97 7.35 5.83
C LEU A 29 -5.44 6.99 6.10
N LYS A 30 -6.01 7.61 7.13
CA LYS A 30 -7.46 7.71 7.27
C LYS A 30 -8.01 8.56 6.13
N ARG A 31 -9.17 8.15 5.61
CA ARG A 31 -9.87 8.82 4.50
C ARG A 31 -9.99 10.33 4.70
N ASP A 32 -10.35 10.77 5.90
CA ASP A 32 -10.64 12.18 6.18
C ASP A 32 -9.40 13.08 6.09
N GLY A 33 -8.20 12.52 6.26
CA GLY A 33 -6.93 13.24 6.14
C GLY A 33 -6.39 13.35 4.71
N LEU A 34 -6.99 12.66 3.73
CA LEU A 34 -6.43 12.54 2.37
C LEU A 34 -6.18 13.91 1.73
N VAL A 35 -7.20 14.78 1.73
CA VAL A 35 -7.11 16.10 1.07
C VAL A 35 -6.08 16.99 1.75
N GLU A 36 -6.04 17.01 3.08
CA GLU A 36 -5.09 17.81 3.85
C GLU A 36 -3.65 17.35 3.60
N VAL A 37 -3.40 16.05 3.68
CA VAL A 37 -2.06 15.47 3.49
C VAL A 37 -1.59 15.67 2.05
N CYS A 38 -2.42 15.38 1.04
CA CYS A 38 -2.06 15.57 -0.36
C CYS A 38 -1.82 17.04 -0.71
N THR A 39 -2.57 17.97 -0.11
CA THR A 39 -2.36 19.41 -0.29
C THR A 39 -0.99 19.81 0.24
N TRP A 40 -0.62 19.37 1.45
CA TRP A 40 0.71 19.62 1.99
C TRP A 40 1.83 18.98 1.16
N LEU A 41 1.67 17.72 0.72
CA LEU A 41 2.65 17.04 -0.13
C LEU A 41 2.91 17.78 -1.45
N ARG A 42 1.88 18.42 -2.02
CA ARG A 42 1.97 19.21 -3.24
C ARG A 42 2.63 20.58 -2.99
N ASP A 43 2.19 21.28 -1.94
CA ASP A 43 2.50 22.70 -1.75
C ASP A 43 3.79 22.94 -0.95
N ASP A 44 4.23 21.97 -0.12
CA ASP A 44 5.47 22.08 0.65
C ASP A 44 6.69 22.01 -0.27
N PRO A 45 7.57 23.04 -0.31
CA PRO A 45 8.73 23.05 -1.19
C PRO A 45 9.74 21.93 -0.91
N GLY A 46 9.72 21.36 0.29
CA GLY A 46 10.57 20.23 0.66
C GLY A 46 10.06 18.89 0.15
N MET A 47 8.78 18.79 -0.23
CA MET A 47 8.13 17.60 -0.79
C MET A 47 7.91 17.73 -2.30
N ALA A 48 7.19 18.78 -2.72
CA ALA A 48 6.92 19.15 -4.11
C ALA A 48 6.35 18.02 -4.99
N PHE A 49 5.45 17.18 -4.47
CA PHE A 49 4.74 16.17 -5.24
C PHE A 49 3.74 16.83 -6.20
N ASN A 50 4.24 17.26 -7.35
CA ASN A 50 3.52 18.03 -8.36
C ASN A 50 2.92 17.16 -9.47
N PHE A 51 3.12 15.85 -9.43
CA PHE A 51 2.61 14.92 -10.44
C PHE A 51 1.85 13.75 -9.79
N LEU A 52 0.56 13.60 -10.11
CA LEU A 52 -0.24 12.43 -9.77
C LEU A 52 -0.09 11.40 -10.90
N MET A 53 0.64 10.32 -10.65
CA MET A 53 0.90 9.27 -11.63
C MET A 53 -0.36 8.49 -11.95
N ASP A 54 -1.00 7.94 -10.91
CA ASP A 54 -2.24 7.19 -11.01
C ASP A 54 -2.97 7.15 -9.66
N VAL A 55 -4.23 6.71 -9.74
CA VAL A 55 -5.03 6.30 -8.58
C VAL A 55 -5.57 4.91 -8.89
N SER A 56 -5.28 3.97 -8.03
CA SER A 56 -5.74 2.58 -8.13
C SER A 56 -6.53 2.18 -6.89
N CYS A 57 -7.23 1.06 -6.97
CA CYS A 57 -8.05 0.54 -5.87
C CYS A 57 -7.87 -0.97 -5.76
N VAL A 58 -7.71 -1.46 -4.52
CA VAL A 58 -7.63 -2.89 -4.21
C VAL A 58 -8.91 -3.32 -3.47
N ASP A 59 -9.57 -4.36 -3.98
CA ASP A 59 -10.75 -4.98 -3.33
C ASP A 59 -10.29 -6.15 -2.45
N TYR A 60 -10.53 -6.02 -1.15
CA TYR A 60 -10.15 -6.99 -0.13
C TYR A 60 -11.28 -7.97 0.24
N LEU A 61 -12.39 -8.02 -0.53
CA LEU A 61 -13.58 -8.85 -0.22
C LEU A 61 -13.25 -10.30 0.20
N THR A 62 -12.27 -10.94 -0.42
CA THR A 62 -11.85 -12.31 -0.09
C THR A 62 -10.37 -12.41 0.32
N PHE A 63 -9.71 -11.29 0.57
CA PHE A 63 -8.29 -11.28 0.92
C PHE A 63 -8.05 -12.03 2.23
N GLY A 64 -7.10 -12.98 2.22
CA GLY A 64 -6.86 -13.88 3.37
C GLY A 64 -7.89 -14.99 3.56
N HIS A 65 -9.01 -14.96 2.83
CA HIS A 65 -10.13 -15.92 2.94
C HIS A 65 -10.34 -16.77 1.69
N THR A 66 -9.55 -16.59 0.63
CA THR A 66 -9.68 -17.38 -0.60
C THR A 66 -9.28 -18.85 -0.38
N GLN A 67 -10.12 -19.78 -0.83
CA GLN A 67 -9.86 -21.22 -0.84
C GLN A 67 -8.64 -21.63 -1.69
N ALA A 68 -7.99 -20.73 -2.43
CA ALA A 68 -6.81 -21.02 -3.24
C ALA A 68 -5.56 -21.37 -2.40
N SER A 69 -5.57 -21.08 -1.09
CA SER A 69 -4.57 -21.54 -0.14
C SER A 69 -4.82 -22.98 0.36
N VAL A 70 -5.96 -23.57 0.00
CA VAL A 70 -6.33 -24.95 0.34
C VAL A 70 -6.48 -25.73 -0.98
N PRO A 71 -5.78 -26.86 -1.19
CA PRO A 71 -5.96 -27.64 -2.41
C PRO A 71 -7.43 -28.10 -2.52
N SER A 72 -8.17 -27.55 -3.47
CA SER A 72 -9.60 -27.87 -3.66
C SER A 72 -9.85 -29.12 -4.51
N LEU A 73 -8.80 -29.68 -5.12
CA LEU A 73 -8.86 -30.89 -5.92
C LEU A 73 -8.15 -32.04 -5.20
N GLN A 74 -8.87 -33.12 -4.90
CA GLN A 74 -8.26 -34.42 -4.65
C GLN A 74 -7.66 -34.89 -5.98
N THR A 75 -6.33 -34.83 -6.12
CA THR A 75 -5.68 -35.34 -7.31
C THR A 75 -5.72 -36.86 -7.29
N PRO A 76 -6.04 -37.54 -8.42
CA PRO A 76 -6.10 -39.00 -8.49
C PRO A 76 -4.72 -39.68 -8.46
N SER A 77 -3.65 -38.93 -8.14
CA SER A 77 -2.28 -39.42 -8.08
C SER A 77 -1.98 -39.98 -6.67
N PRO A 78 -1.49 -41.23 -6.55
CA PRO A 78 -1.02 -41.78 -5.28
C PRO A 78 0.32 -41.14 -4.81
N LEU A 79 0.97 -40.37 -5.68
CA LEU A 79 2.17 -39.60 -5.33
C LEU A 79 1.76 -38.22 -4.79
N PRO A 80 2.19 -37.84 -3.57
CA PRO A 80 1.91 -36.53 -3.03
C PRO A 80 2.66 -35.49 -3.86
N TYR A 81 1.93 -34.72 -4.66
CA TYR A 81 2.49 -33.52 -5.28
C TYR A 81 2.65 -32.48 -4.17
N PHE A 82 3.79 -32.51 -3.48
CA PHE A 82 4.19 -31.43 -2.59
C PHE A 82 4.49 -30.21 -3.47
N MET A 83 3.47 -29.43 -3.84
CA MET A 83 3.71 -28.01 -4.06
C MET A 83 4.22 -27.50 -2.73
N LYS A 84 5.53 -27.41 -2.55
CA LYS A 84 6.09 -26.60 -1.48
C LYS A 84 5.49 -25.22 -1.71
N PRO A 85 4.68 -24.69 -0.78
CA PRO A 85 4.19 -23.32 -0.92
C PRO A 85 5.42 -22.47 -1.19
N LYS A 86 5.40 -21.69 -2.28
CA LYS A 86 6.50 -20.75 -2.53
C LYS A 86 6.67 -19.98 -1.22
N PRO A 87 7.87 -19.99 -0.60
CA PRO A 87 8.07 -19.28 0.65
C PRO A 87 7.60 -17.86 0.42
N VAL A 88 6.57 -17.46 1.17
CA VAL A 88 6.02 -16.11 1.10
C VAL A 88 7.04 -15.23 1.78
N THR A 89 8.01 -14.72 1.00
CA THR A 89 9.04 -13.79 1.49
C THR A 89 8.41 -12.43 1.83
N GLU A 90 7.17 -12.20 1.42
CA GLU A 90 6.44 -10.96 1.62
C GLU A 90 5.77 -10.96 3.01
N THR A 91 6.29 -10.15 3.92
CA THR A 91 5.78 -9.94 5.28
C THR A 91 4.81 -8.77 5.39
N TRP A 92 4.38 -8.19 4.26
CA TRP A 92 3.41 -7.11 4.30
C TRP A 92 2.10 -7.62 4.86
N GLN A 93 1.70 -7.05 6.00
CA GLN A 93 0.42 -7.29 6.62
C GLN A 93 -0.45 -6.06 6.39
N ARG A 94 -1.71 -6.32 6.08
CA ARG A 94 -2.73 -5.28 5.99
C ARG A 94 -2.79 -4.55 7.33
N GLY A 95 -2.78 -3.21 7.30
CA GLY A 95 -2.82 -2.39 8.52
C GLY A 95 -4.05 -2.74 9.36
N GLU A 96 -3.86 -2.96 10.66
CA GLU A 96 -4.95 -3.20 11.60
C GLU A 96 -5.78 -1.91 11.76
N GLY A 97 -7.02 -1.95 11.30
CA GLY A 97 -7.97 -0.84 11.31
C GLY A 97 -9.35 -1.31 10.87
N GLU A 98 -10.37 -0.45 11.03
CA GLU A 98 -11.78 -0.72 10.70
C GLU A 98 -11.95 -1.55 9.42
N GLU A 99 -12.85 -2.55 9.42
CA GLU A 99 -13.10 -3.36 8.22
C GLU A 99 -13.52 -2.48 7.04
N HIS A 100 -12.60 -2.25 6.10
CA HIS A 100 -12.87 -1.60 4.83
C HIS A 100 -12.71 -2.63 3.71
N ARG A 101 -13.59 -2.58 2.71
CA ARG A 101 -13.49 -3.47 1.55
C ARG A 101 -12.45 -2.99 0.53
N PHE A 102 -12.27 -1.67 0.44
CA PHE A 102 -11.47 -1.06 -0.62
C PHE A 102 -10.35 -0.22 -0.02
N GLU A 103 -9.14 -0.36 -0.55
CA GLU A 103 -8.03 0.57 -0.31
C GLU A 103 -7.71 1.30 -1.61
N ALA A 104 -7.75 2.64 -1.57
CA ALA A 104 -7.35 3.46 -2.69
C ALA A 104 -5.87 3.85 -2.55
N VAL A 105 -5.08 3.58 -3.58
CA VAL A 105 -3.64 3.86 -3.62
C VAL A 105 -3.39 5.02 -4.57
N TYR A 106 -2.65 6.01 -4.09
CA TYR A 106 -2.29 7.21 -4.84
C TYR A 106 -0.78 7.20 -5.08
N HIS A 107 -0.36 7.09 -6.33
CA HIS A 107 1.05 7.20 -6.69
C HIS A 107 1.38 8.65 -7.02
N LEU A 108 2.24 9.26 -6.18
CA LEU A 108 2.66 10.64 -6.32
C LEU A 108 4.14 10.70 -6.71
N TYR A 109 4.49 11.64 -7.58
CA TYR A 109 5.86 11.82 -8.05
C TYR A 109 6.27 13.29 -8.02
N VAL A 110 7.57 13.51 -7.82
CA VAL A 110 8.20 14.82 -7.96
C VAL A 110 8.76 14.90 -9.37
N ALA A 111 8.01 15.53 -10.27
CA ALA A 111 8.53 15.85 -11.59
C ALA A 111 9.57 16.95 -11.45
N SER A 112 10.85 16.61 -11.69
CA SER A 112 11.86 17.64 -11.95
C SER A 112 11.42 18.40 -13.20
N SER A 113 11.35 19.73 -13.07
CA SER A 113 10.79 20.61 -14.10
C SER A 113 11.30 20.22 -15.49
N PRO A 114 10.43 20.04 -16.51
CA PRO A 114 10.92 19.88 -17.87
C PRO A 114 11.76 21.14 -18.17
N ARG A 115 13.00 20.94 -18.62
CA ARG A 115 13.79 22.07 -19.13
C ARG A 115 12.93 22.80 -20.15
N ARG A 116 12.77 24.11 -19.91
CA ARG A 116 12.04 25.04 -20.78
C ARG A 116 12.41 24.87 -22.25
#